data_AF-A0A7Y6DM71-F1
#
_entry.id   AF-A0A7Y6DM71-F1
#
_cell.length_a   1.000
_cell.length_b   1.000
_cell.length_c   1.000
_cell.angle_alpha   90.00
_cell.angle_beta   90.00
_cell.angle_gamma   90.00
#
_symmetry.space_group_name_H-M   'P 1'
#
loop_
_entity.id
_entity.type
_entity.pdbx_description
1 polymer ?
#
loop_
_entity_poly.entity_id
_entity_poly.type
_entity_poly.pdbx_seq_one_letter_code
_entity_poly.pdbx_strand_id
1 'polypeptide(L)'
;MAKVLARSSALFIFRGVDLRALRASYSSPYPAHLLTLAHTLEDVHMRLDGFDHDSLGLILADEHHAANDSRRSLRHFKLARVPGYTRRPLRRIADTIYYGPSHASRMLQAADVATYFLNRDRTIVESDPRSSKAVAKIAANVRSITVSEFVWSPRRKTQRPARRGVG
;
A
#
# COMPACT_ATOMS: atom_id res chain seq x y z
N MET A 1 19.25 -2.28 9.29
CA MET A 1 18.37 -1.93 8.15
C MET A 1 17.49 -0.70 8.42
N ALA A 2 16.60 -0.70 9.43
CA ALA A 2 15.72 0.44 9.72
C ALA A 2 16.47 1.78 9.94
N LYS A 3 17.58 1.79 10.69
CA LYS A 3 18.43 2.99 10.85
C LYS A 3 19.11 3.48 9.55
N VAL A 4 19.32 2.59 8.57
CA VAL A 4 19.94 2.94 7.28
C VAL A 4 18.90 3.58 6.36
N LEU A 5 17.67 3.06 6.37
CA LEU A 5 16.54 3.69 5.65
C LEU A 5 16.25 5.08 6.20
N ALA A 6 16.27 5.24 7.53
CA ALA A 6 16.07 6.54 8.20
C ALA A 6 17.16 7.60 7.92
N ARG A 7 18.32 7.19 7.39
CA ARG A 7 19.43 8.09 7.02
C ARG A 7 19.53 8.31 5.52
N SER A 8 18.66 7.71 4.74
CA SER A 8 18.56 7.91 3.29
C SER A 8 17.45 8.92 2.97
N SER A 9 17.47 9.50 1.77
CA SER A 9 16.33 10.26 1.23
C SER A 9 15.14 9.36 0.83
N ALA A 10 15.18 8.07 1.18
CA ALA A 10 14.10 7.14 0.86
C ALA A 10 12.83 7.51 1.62
N LEU A 11 11.73 7.45 0.89
CA LEU A 11 10.39 7.65 1.44
C LEU A 11 9.69 6.30 1.49
N PHE A 12 8.96 6.05 2.57
CA PHE A 12 8.19 4.83 2.73
C PHE A 12 6.69 5.11 2.63
N ILE A 13 5.97 4.24 1.93
CA ILE A 13 4.52 4.28 1.79
C ILE A 13 4.00 2.96 2.30
N PHE A 14 3.12 3.02 3.29
CA PHE A 14 2.39 1.86 3.79
C PHE A 14 0.94 1.93 3.35
N ARG A 15 0.51 0.94 2.56
CA ARG A 15 -0.91 0.74 2.24
C ARG A 15 -1.37 -0.64 2.67
N GLY A 16 -2.58 -0.67 3.23
CA GLY A 16 -3.27 -1.90 3.56
C GLY A 16 -4.74 -1.85 3.18
N VAL A 17 -5.38 -3.01 3.24
CA VAL A 17 -6.83 -3.18 3.10
C VAL A 17 -7.33 -4.01 4.27
N ASP A 18 -8.36 -3.53 4.95
CA ASP A 18 -9.07 -4.30 5.97
C ASP A 18 -9.89 -5.42 5.31
N LEU A 19 -9.35 -6.63 5.35
CA LEU A 19 -9.99 -7.81 4.75
C LEU A 19 -11.32 -8.17 5.41
N ARG A 20 -11.48 -7.90 6.72
CA ARG A 20 -12.71 -8.23 7.44
C ARG A 20 -13.83 -7.29 6.98
N ALA A 21 -13.55 -5.99 6.95
CA ALA A 21 -14.51 -5.01 6.47
C ALA A 21 -14.83 -5.18 4.98
N LEU A 22 -13.83 -5.49 4.14
CA LEU A 22 -14.03 -5.76 2.72
C LEU A 22 -15.00 -6.94 2.49
N ARG A 23 -14.75 -8.08 3.13
CA ARG A 23 -15.63 -9.26 3.02
C ARG A 23 -17.03 -9.01 3.57
N ALA A 24 -17.14 -8.23 4.64
CA ALA A 24 -18.44 -7.88 5.22
C ALA A 24 -19.25 -6.88 4.36
N SER A 25 -18.59 -6.09 3.50
CA SER A 25 -19.23 -5.01 2.75
C SER A 25 -19.67 -5.37 1.33
N TYR A 26 -19.13 -6.46 0.76
CA TYR A 26 -19.37 -6.86 -0.63
C TYR A 26 -19.65 -8.36 -0.72
N SER A 27 -20.71 -8.74 -1.45
CA SER A 27 -21.03 -10.14 -1.74
C SER A 27 -19.99 -10.80 -2.65
N SER A 28 -19.40 -10.03 -3.56
CA SER A 28 -18.24 -10.41 -4.38
C SER A 28 -17.16 -9.34 -4.21
N PRO A 29 -16.26 -9.50 -3.22
CA PRO A 29 -15.23 -8.50 -2.93
C PRO A 29 -14.16 -8.46 -4.02
N TYR A 30 -13.69 -7.26 -4.35
CA TYR A 30 -12.52 -7.08 -5.21
C TYR A 30 -11.29 -7.82 -4.64
N PRO A 31 -10.39 -8.37 -5.47
CA PRO A 31 -9.16 -8.99 -4.99
C PRO A 31 -8.32 -8.00 -4.17
N ALA A 32 -8.10 -8.32 -2.89
CA ALA A 32 -7.47 -7.39 -1.95
C ALA A 32 -6.03 -7.01 -2.36
N HIS A 33 -5.28 -7.94 -2.95
CA HIS A 33 -3.93 -7.67 -3.44
C HIS A 33 -3.94 -6.63 -4.59
N LEU A 34 -4.91 -6.70 -5.51
CA LEU A 34 -5.05 -5.70 -6.58
C LEU A 34 -5.50 -4.34 -6.05
N LEU A 35 -6.39 -4.31 -5.05
CA LEU A 35 -6.78 -3.05 -4.39
C LEU A 35 -5.58 -2.39 -3.71
N THR A 36 -4.83 -3.14 -2.92
CA THR A 36 -3.64 -2.62 -2.24
C THR A 36 -2.59 -2.16 -3.25
N LEU A 37 -2.38 -2.92 -4.34
CA LEU A 37 -1.48 -2.53 -5.42
C LEU A 37 -1.92 -1.19 -6.06
N ALA A 38 -3.18 -1.08 -6.48
CA ALA A 38 -3.70 0.13 -7.10
C ALA A 38 -3.56 1.37 -6.20
N HIS A 39 -3.93 1.21 -4.92
CA HIS A 39 -3.79 2.25 -3.90
C HIS A 39 -2.33 2.66 -3.66
N THR A 40 -1.40 1.69 -3.67
CA THR A 40 0.03 1.96 -3.50
C THR A 40 0.60 2.70 -4.70
N LEU A 41 0.28 2.23 -5.91
CA LEU A 41 0.73 2.88 -7.14
C LEU A 41 0.15 4.28 -7.30
N GLU A 42 -1.09 4.53 -6.85
CA GLU A 42 -1.66 5.87 -6.83
C GLU A 42 -0.90 6.80 -5.88
N ASP A 43 -0.56 6.36 -4.66
CA ASP A 43 0.23 7.17 -3.72
C ASP A 43 1.65 7.45 -4.25
N VAL A 44 2.28 6.48 -4.93
CA VAL A 44 3.57 6.64 -5.63
C VAL A 44 3.44 7.67 -6.75
N HIS A 45 2.43 7.53 -7.61
CA HIS A 45 2.14 8.45 -8.70
C HIS A 45 2.01 9.90 -8.20
N MET A 46 1.23 10.12 -7.15
CA MET A 46 1.05 11.45 -6.54
C MET A 46 2.35 12.06 -6.02
N ARG A 47 3.32 11.23 -5.61
CA ARG A 47 4.63 11.72 -5.16
C ARG A 47 5.55 12.03 -6.33
N LEU A 48 5.48 11.25 -7.40
CA LEU A 48 6.22 11.49 -8.64
C LEU A 48 5.80 12.79 -9.34
N ASP A 49 4.65 13.37 -8.99
CA ASP A 49 4.26 14.72 -9.42
C ASP A 49 5.16 15.82 -8.81
N GLY A 50 5.84 15.55 -7.69
CA GLY A 50 6.78 16.47 -7.06
C GLY A 50 8.22 16.36 -7.58
N PHE A 51 8.48 15.51 -8.56
CA PHE A 51 9.78 15.32 -9.21
C PHE A 51 9.72 15.79 -10.67
N ASP A 52 10.89 15.87 -11.32
CA ASP A 52 11.03 16.26 -12.72
C ASP A 52 9.95 15.64 -13.65
N HIS A 53 9.26 16.51 -14.39
CA HIS A 53 8.11 16.13 -15.21
C HIS A 53 8.48 15.30 -16.45
N ASP A 54 9.74 15.30 -16.87
CA ASP A 54 10.17 14.51 -18.04
C ASP A 54 10.56 13.07 -17.68
N SER A 55 10.68 12.77 -16.39
CA SER A 55 11.07 11.46 -15.88
C SER A 55 9.87 10.60 -15.45
N LEU A 56 9.92 9.29 -15.72
CA LEU A 56 8.95 8.30 -15.24
C LEU A 56 9.51 7.50 -14.06
N GLY A 57 8.65 7.18 -13.10
CA GLY A 57 8.99 6.29 -11.99
C GLY A 57 9.06 4.82 -12.43
N LEU A 58 10.13 4.15 -12.02
CA LEU A 58 10.31 2.71 -12.19
C LEU A 58 9.75 1.95 -10.98
N ILE A 59 8.94 0.92 -11.22
CA ILE A 59 8.45 0.04 -10.14
C ILE A 59 9.24 -1.26 -10.16
N LEU A 60 9.93 -1.51 -9.05
CA LEU A 60 10.56 -2.80 -8.73
C LEU A 60 9.70 -3.50 -7.67
N ALA A 61 9.40 -4.78 -7.87
CA ALA A 61 8.62 -5.58 -6.96
C ALA A 61 9.25 -6.96 -6.77
N ASP A 62 8.94 -7.60 -5.65
CA ASP A 62 9.35 -8.97 -5.40
C ASP A 62 8.56 -9.96 -6.24
N GLU A 63 9.27 -10.98 -6.73
CA GLU A 63 8.70 -12.03 -7.56
C GLU A 63 7.65 -12.82 -6.77
N HIS A 64 6.44 -12.92 -7.34
CA HIS A 64 5.34 -13.65 -6.74
C HIS A 64 4.36 -14.14 -7.81
N HIS A 65 3.52 -15.11 -7.45
CA HIS A 65 2.61 -15.78 -8.39
C HIS A 65 1.60 -14.85 -9.11
N ALA A 66 1.31 -13.67 -8.57
CA ALA A 66 0.39 -12.69 -9.18
C ALA A 66 1.09 -11.59 -9.99
N ALA A 67 2.37 -11.78 -10.36
CA ALA A 67 3.15 -10.81 -11.14
C ALA A 67 2.52 -10.50 -12.51
N ASN A 68 2.02 -11.52 -13.22
CA ASN A 68 1.41 -11.32 -14.54
C ASN A 68 0.10 -10.52 -14.46
N ASP A 69 -0.74 -10.79 -13.46
CA ASP A 69 -1.98 -10.06 -13.24
C ASP A 69 -1.71 -8.61 -12.85
N SER A 70 -0.72 -8.39 -11.99
CA SER A 70 -0.28 -7.06 -11.58
C SER A 70 0.23 -6.21 -12.77
N ARG A 71 1.03 -6.79 -13.68
CA ARG A 71 1.46 -6.11 -14.92
C ARG A 71 0.27 -5.75 -15.81
N ARG A 72 -0.68 -6.67 -15.97
CA ARG A 72 -1.90 -6.44 -16.75
C ARG A 72 -2.73 -5.31 -16.13
N SER A 73 -2.92 -5.32 -14.82
CA SER A 73 -3.66 -4.28 -14.10
C SER A 73 -3.01 -2.90 -14.24
N LEU A 74 -1.67 -2.80 -14.15
CA LEU A 74 -0.96 -1.53 -14.35
C LEU A 74 -1.31 -0.88 -15.69
N ARG A 75 -1.33 -1.65 -16.79
CA ARG A 75 -1.70 -1.13 -18.11
C ARG A 75 -3.10 -0.49 -18.10
N HIS A 76 -4.06 -1.09 -17.40
CA HIS A 76 -5.41 -0.53 -17.27
C HIS A 76 -5.40 0.74 -16.42
N PHE A 77 -4.66 0.75 -15.31
CA PHE A 77 -4.55 1.91 -14.42
C PHE A 77 -3.88 3.12 -15.08
N LYS A 78 -3.02 2.92 -16.09
CA LYS A 78 -2.40 4.00 -16.85
C LYS A 78 -3.34 4.66 -17.85
N LEU A 79 -4.26 3.91 -18.45
CA LEU A 79 -5.16 4.39 -19.51
C LEU A 79 -6.30 5.25 -18.95
N ALA A 80 -6.89 4.83 -17.83
CA ALA A 80 -8.07 5.48 -17.28
C ALA A 80 -8.13 5.39 -15.75
N ARG A 81 -8.97 6.23 -15.16
CA ARG A 81 -9.48 6.01 -13.81
C ARG A 81 -10.24 4.67 -13.80
N VAL A 82 -9.90 3.77 -12.88
CA VAL A 82 -10.60 2.49 -12.72
C VAL A 82 -11.42 2.54 -11.43
N PRO A 83 -12.77 2.64 -11.50
CA PRO A 83 -13.62 2.70 -10.31
C PRO A 83 -13.33 1.55 -9.33
N GLY A 84 -13.22 1.88 -8.06
CA GLY A 84 -12.85 0.93 -7.00
C GLY A 84 -11.35 0.74 -6.82
N TYR A 85 -10.50 1.05 -7.81
CA TYR A 85 -9.05 0.83 -7.77
C TYR A 85 -8.25 2.13 -7.76
N THR A 86 -8.47 3.01 -8.74
CA THR A 86 -7.76 4.28 -8.88
C THR A 86 -8.75 5.43 -9.04
N ARG A 87 -8.35 6.61 -8.57
CA ARG A 87 -9.09 7.87 -8.72
C ARG A 87 -8.66 8.63 -9.98
N ARG A 88 -7.48 8.33 -10.53
CA ARG A 88 -6.94 8.95 -11.74
C ARG A 88 -6.08 7.97 -12.57
N PRO A 89 -5.78 8.29 -13.84
CA PRO A 89 -4.80 7.54 -14.63
C PRO A 89 -3.37 7.72 -14.09
N LEU A 90 -2.61 6.63 -13.99
CA LEU A 90 -1.27 6.61 -13.39
C LEU A 90 -0.15 6.95 -14.39
N ARG A 91 -0.12 8.20 -14.87
CA ARG A 91 0.75 8.63 -15.99
C ARG A 91 2.25 8.77 -15.66
N ARG A 92 2.59 8.90 -14.37
CA ARG A 92 3.96 9.15 -13.90
C ARG A 92 4.79 7.88 -13.70
N ILE A 93 4.26 6.71 -14.05
CA ILE A 93 4.90 5.41 -13.81
C ILE A 93 5.21 4.75 -15.16
N ALA A 94 6.36 4.11 -15.31
CA ALA A 94 6.70 3.32 -16.49
C ALA A 94 5.64 2.22 -16.78
N ASP A 95 5.52 1.76 -18.03
CA ASP A 95 4.47 0.80 -18.45
C ASP A 95 4.62 -0.63 -17.92
N THR A 96 5.57 -0.87 -17.02
CA THR A 96 5.85 -2.21 -16.50
C THR A 96 6.31 -2.18 -15.05
N ILE A 97 6.04 -3.29 -14.37
CA ILE A 97 6.60 -3.62 -13.06
C ILE A 97 7.68 -4.66 -13.31
N TYR A 98 8.89 -4.35 -12.84
CA TYR A 98 10.01 -5.28 -12.88
C TYR A 98 9.97 -6.14 -11.64
N TYR A 99 9.96 -7.45 -11.85
CA TYR A 99 9.97 -8.43 -10.78
C TYR A 99 11.36 -9.03 -10.69
N GLY A 100 11.92 -9.01 -9.49
CA GLY A 100 13.21 -9.61 -9.20
C GLY A 100 13.15 -10.40 -7.90
N PRO A 101 14.07 -11.34 -7.68
CA PRO A 101 14.09 -12.15 -6.48
C PRO A 101 14.44 -11.30 -5.25
N SER A 102 13.66 -11.40 -4.17
CA SER A 102 13.85 -10.68 -2.90
C SER A 102 15.29 -10.75 -2.37
N HIS A 103 15.93 -11.92 -2.44
CA HIS A 103 17.29 -12.12 -1.92
C HIS A 103 18.36 -11.34 -2.70
N ALA A 104 18.07 -10.93 -3.94
CA ALA A 104 18.98 -10.14 -4.77
C ALA A 104 18.83 -8.62 -4.58
N SER A 105 17.82 -8.14 -3.85
CA SER A 105 17.58 -6.71 -3.64
C SER A 105 17.43 -6.36 -2.16
N ARG A 106 18.43 -5.64 -1.62
CA ARG A 106 18.37 -5.06 -0.27
C ARG A 106 17.23 -4.05 -0.12
N MET A 107 16.78 -3.42 -1.20
CA MET A 107 15.67 -2.47 -1.17
C MET A 107 14.32 -3.20 -1.02
N LEU A 108 14.13 -4.31 -1.74
CA LEU A 108 12.91 -5.12 -1.60
C LEU A 108 12.81 -5.70 -0.17
N GLN A 109 13.90 -6.28 0.32
CA GLN A 109 13.98 -6.76 1.71
C GLN A 109 13.68 -5.65 2.73
N ALA A 110 14.16 -4.42 2.48
CA ALA A 110 13.89 -3.28 3.35
C ALA A 110 12.40 -2.93 3.39
N ALA A 111 11.73 -2.93 2.23
CA ALA A 111 10.31 -2.68 2.12
C ALA A 111 9.48 -3.78 2.82
N ASP A 112 9.88 -5.04 2.70
CA ASP A 112 9.22 -6.16 3.37
C ASP A 112 9.34 -6.05 4.90
N VAL A 113 10.55 -5.79 5.41
CA VAL A 113 10.80 -5.58 6.84
C VAL A 113 9.98 -4.40 7.38
N ALA A 114 9.99 -3.26 6.66
CA ALA A 114 9.22 -2.09 7.04
C ALA A 114 7.71 -2.38 7.10
N THR A 115 7.20 -3.07 6.07
CA THR A 115 5.79 -3.48 5.98
C THR A 115 5.42 -4.42 7.12
N TYR A 116 6.24 -5.44 7.40
CA TYR A 116 6.02 -6.39 8.47
C TYR A 116 5.90 -5.70 9.83
N PHE A 117 6.87 -4.85 10.19
CA PHE A 117 6.89 -4.21 11.51
C PHE A 117 5.75 -3.20 11.68
N LEU A 118 5.41 -2.40 10.66
CA LEU A 118 4.25 -1.52 10.76
C LEU A 118 2.93 -2.31 10.84
N ASN A 119 2.81 -3.44 10.14
CA ASN A 119 1.61 -4.27 10.26
C ASN A 119 1.52 -4.92 11.65
N ARG A 120 2.62 -5.53 12.12
CA ARG A 120 2.72 -6.17 13.44
C ARG A 120 2.37 -5.21 14.57
N ASP A 121 2.96 -4.01 14.58
CA ASP A 121 2.70 -2.96 15.57
C ASP A 121 1.21 -2.57 15.66
N ARG A 122 0.45 -2.75 14.57
CA ARG A 122 -1.00 -2.46 14.53
C ARG A 122 -1.89 -3.65 14.88
N THR A 123 -1.47 -4.86 14.57
CA THR A 123 -2.36 -6.03 14.59
C THR A 123 -2.05 -7.03 15.69
N ILE A 124 -0.85 -6.96 16.30
CA ILE A 124 -0.39 -7.93 17.29
C ILE A 124 -0.20 -7.21 18.63
N VAL A 125 -0.83 -7.74 19.67
CA VAL A 125 -0.54 -7.37 21.06
C VAL A 125 0.57 -8.28 21.56
N GLU A 126 1.74 -7.71 21.84
CA GLU A 126 2.89 -8.45 22.36
C GLU A 126 2.67 -8.86 23.82
N SER A 127 2.97 -10.12 24.16
CA SER A 127 2.90 -10.62 25.54
C SER A 127 4.13 -10.27 26.37
N ASP A 128 5.32 -10.23 25.74
CA ASP A 128 6.59 -9.88 26.40
C ASP A 128 6.88 -8.36 26.28
N PRO A 129 7.06 -7.64 27.40
CA PRO A 129 7.45 -6.22 27.40
C PRO A 129 8.73 -5.93 26.61
N ARG A 130 9.69 -6.86 26.55
CA ARG A 130 10.93 -6.70 25.77
C ARG A 130 10.64 -6.73 24.27
N SER A 131 9.81 -7.67 23.82
CA SER A 131 9.34 -7.76 22.43
C SER A 131 8.57 -6.50 22.03
N SER A 132 7.62 -6.07 22.89
CA SER A 132 6.86 -4.84 22.69
C SER A 132 7.76 -3.61 22.48
N LYS A 133 8.74 -3.42 23.35
CA LYS A 133 9.68 -2.30 23.24
C LYS A 133 10.54 -2.38 21.98
N ALA A 134 10.94 -3.59 21.55
CA ALA A 134 11.72 -3.78 20.33
C ALA A 134 10.91 -3.48 19.07
N VAL A 135 9.69 -4.01 18.97
CA VAL A 135 8.76 -3.75 17.84
C VAL A 135 8.45 -2.26 17.76
N ALA A 136 8.06 -1.63 18.88
CA ALA A 136 7.75 -0.21 18.91
C ALA A 136 8.93 0.67 18.46
N LYS A 137 10.16 0.31 18.88
CA LYS A 137 11.37 1.02 18.44
C LYS A 137 11.62 0.87 16.95
N ILE A 138 11.42 -0.32 16.38
CA ILE A 138 11.61 -0.54 14.94
C ILE A 138 10.52 0.19 14.16
N ALA A 139 9.26 0.07 14.56
CA ALA A 139 8.13 0.76 13.95
C ALA A 139 8.33 2.29 13.97
N ALA A 140 8.80 2.86 15.08
CA ALA A 140 9.11 4.28 15.18
C ALA A 140 10.17 4.74 14.15
N ASN A 141 11.24 3.94 13.95
CA ASN A 141 12.26 4.25 12.93
C ASN A 141 11.73 4.12 11.49
N VAL A 142 10.77 3.23 11.25
CA VAL A 142 10.13 3.14 9.94
C VAL A 142 9.20 4.33 9.74
N ARG A 143 8.38 4.67 10.75
CA ARG A 143 7.47 5.83 10.70
C ARG A 143 8.18 7.16 10.45
N SER A 144 9.42 7.32 10.90
CA SER A 144 10.19 8.55 10.63
C SER A 144 10.47 8.80 9.15
N ILE A 145 10.37 7.78 8.29
CA ILE A 145 10.47 7.91 6.81
C ILE A 145 9.14 7.62 6.11
N THR A 146 8.10 7.27 6.86
CA THR A 146 6.78 6.97 6.29
C THR A 146 6.07 8.27 5.95
N VAL A 147 5.89 8.51 4.65
CA VAL A 147 5.20 9.71 4.15
C VAL A 147 3.70 9.48 3.94
N SER A 148 3.26 8.22 3.85
CA SER A 148 1.85 7.85 3.77
C SER A 148 1.65 6.54 4.50
N GLU A 149 0.70 6.52 5.43
CA GLU A 149 0.37 5.37 6.25
C GLU A 149 -1.15 5.20 6.29
N PHE A 150 -1.70 4.27 5.50
CA PHE A 150 -3.16 4.15 5.39
C PHE A 150 -3.66 2.72 5.15
N VAL A 151 -4.61 2.28 5.96
CA VAL A 151 -5.36 1.03 5.74
C VAL A 151 -6.76 1.39 5.28
N TRP A 152 -7.07 1.08 4.03
CA TRP A 152 -8.40 1.30 3.50
C TRP A 152 -9.38 0.29 4.11
N SER A 153 -10.49 0.80 4.64
CA SER A 153 -11.59 -0.02 5.14
C SER A 153 -12.89 0.56 4.56
N PRO A 154 -13.72 -0.24 3.88
CA PRO A 154 -15.03 0.22 3.47
C PRO A 154 -15.85 0.50 4.73
N ARG A 155 -16.37 1.72 4.85
CA ARG A 155 -17.30 2.05 5.94
C ARG A 155 -18.49 1.09 5.82
N ARG A 156 -18.87 0.42 6.92
CA ARG A 156 -20.22 -0.14 7.05
C ARG A 156 -21.18 0.97 6.64
N LYS A 157 -22.07 0.72 5.67
CA LYS A 157 -23.21 1.59 5.43
C LYS A 157 -23.97 1.64 6.74
N THR A 158 -23.78 2.66 7.57
CA THR A 158 -24.76 3.02 8.59
C THR A 158 -26.06 3.17 7.83
N GLN A 159 -27.09 2.43 8.25
CA GLN A 159 -28.44 2.60 7.72
C GLN A 159 -28.72 4.10 7.70
N ARG A 160 -29.03 4.66 6.51
CA ARG A 160 -29.64 5.98 6.43
C ARG A 160 -30.84 5.92 7.39
N PRO A 161 -30.98 6.83 8.37
CA PRO A 161 -32.20 6.86 9.15
C PRO A 161 -33.34 6.97 8.14
N ALA A 162 -34.33 6.09 8.28
CA ALA A 162 -35.53 6.12 7.46
C ALA A 162 -36.01 7.58 7.46
N ARG A 163 -36.14 8.18 6.26
CA ARG A 163 -36.81 9.46 6.13
C ARG A 163 -38.18 9.27 6.78
N ARG A 164 -38.41 9.91 7.93
CA ARG A 164 -39.76 10.07 8.46
C ARG A 164 -40.53 10.78 7.35
N GLY A 165 -41.45 10.05 6.72
CA GLY A 165 -42.44 10.64 5.86
C GLY A 165 -43.23 11.64 6.71
N VAL A 166 -43.26 12.88 6.23
CA VAL A 166 -44.30 13.82 6.61
C VAL A 166 -45.45 13.50 5.66
N GLY A 167 -46.59 13.11 6.22
CA GLY A 167 -47.79 12.67 5.52
C GLY A 167 -48.68 11.91 6.47
#